data_AF-A0A7R9Y7G4-F1
#
_entry.id   AF-A0A7R9Y7G4-F1
#
_cell.length_a   1.000
_cell.length_b   1.000
_cell.length_c   1.000
_cell.angle_alpha   90.00
_cell.angle_beta   90.00
_cell.angle_gamma   90.00
#
_symmetry.space_group_name_H-M   'P 1'
#
loop_
_entity.id
_entity.type
_entity.pdbx_description
1 polymer ?
#
loop_
_entity_poly.entity_id
_entity_poly.type
_entity_poly.pdbx_seq_one_letter_code
_entity_poly.pdbx_strand_id
1 'polypeptide(L)'
;MASSSDIILRSGSLLKKYSHYLPEEKHGTAPASKDADSYTQMLYGMNNQLEDLMERAEEAKKEKNRAAIATANAEIRRGKNYLREELPKLRKLMSKKSKGVTDEMRAEREQEVADFEYKIECVPDGVTKAPPPPPPRLSEGGGG
;
A
#
# COMPACT_ATOMS: atom_id res chain seq x y z
N MET A 1 -29.35 -26.64 -0.58
CA MET A 1 -28.42 -25.58 -1.00
C MET A 1 -27.79 -25.01 0.26
N ALA A 2 -26.46 -24.90 0.34
CA ALA A 2 -25.82 -24.32 1.53
C ALA A 2 -26.27 -22.87 1.69
N SER A 3 -26.65 -22.48 2.92
CA SER A 3 -27.04 -21.10 3.21
C SER A 3 -25.82 -20.20 3.08
N SER A 4 -25.99 -18.95 2.63
CA SER A 4 -24.91 -17.97 2.53
C SER A 4 -24.18 -17.77 3.87
N SER A 5 -24.91 -17.87 4.98
CA SER A 5 -24.35 -17.83 6.33
C SER A 5 -23.41 -19.01 6.62
N ASP A 6 -23.74 -20.21 6.15
CA ASP A 6 -22.91 -21.40 6.35
C ASP A 6 -21.60 -21.30 5.57
N ILE A 7 -21.65 -20.70 4.37
CA ILE A 7 -20.48 -20.45 3.54
C ILE A 7 -19.53 -19.47 4.24
N ILE A 8 -20.04 -18.40 4.85
CA ILE A 8 -19.25 -17.41 5.59
C ILE A 8 -18.61 -18.00 6.84
N LEU A 9 -19.37 -18.80 7.62
CA LEU A 9 -18.84 -19.44 8.82
C LEU A 9 -17.77 -20.48 8.48
N ARG A 10 -17.96 -21.22 7.38
CA ARG A 10 -17.00 -22.22 6.90
C ARG A 10 -15.75 -21.57 6.31
N SER A 11 -15.89 -20.47 5.57
CA SER A 11 -14.73 -19.73 5.03
C SER A 11 -13.92 -19.08 6.15
N GLY A 12 -14.57 -18.51 7.17
CA GLY A 12 -13.88 -17.92 8.33
C GLY A 12 -13.12 -18.96 9.16
N SER A 13 -13.70 -20.15 9.35
CA SER A 13 -13.03 -21.24 10.05
C SER A 13 -11.89 -21.87 9.23
N LEU A 14 -12.00 -21.90 7.90
CA LEU A 14 -10.89 -22.24 7.00
C LEU A 14 -9.75 -21.21 7.11
N LEU A 15 -10.04 -19.92 7.03
CA LEU A 15 -9.03 -18.86 7.16
C LEU A 15 -8.25 -18.97 8.47
N LYS A 16 -8.95 -19.17 9.59
CA LYS A 16 -8.31 -19.38 10.90
C LYS A 16 -7.44 -20.65 10.94
N LYS A 17 -7.91 -21.75 10.36
CA LYS A 17 -7.17 -23.02 10.29
C LYS A 17 -5.90 -22.94 9.45
N TYR A 18 -5.83 -22.03 8.48
CA TYR A 18 -4.65 -21.90 7.62
C TYR A 18 -3.83 -20.63 7.89
N SER A 19 -4.26 -19.80 8.86
CA SER A 19 -3.59 -18.55 9.21
C SER A 19 -2.11 -18.73 9.58
N HIS A 20 -1.72 -19.86 10.15
CA HIS A 20 -0.34 -20.16 10.53
C HIS A 20 0.56 -20.58 9.35
N TYR A 21 -0.02 -20.86 8.18
CA TYR A 21 0.74 -21.09 6.94
C TYR A 21 0.90 -19.81 6.12
N LEU A 22 0.18 -18.75 6.48
CA LEU A 22 0.41 -17.45 5.87
C LEU A 22 1.79 -16.96 6.31
N PRO A 23 2.55 -16.30 5.42
CA PRO A 23 3.71 -15.54 5.86
C PRO A 23 3.26 -14.63 6.99
N GLU A 24 3.96 -14.64 8.14
CA GLU A 24 3.70 -13.59 9.12
C GLU A 24 3.98 -12.26 8.42
N GLU A 25 2.94 -11.45 8.24
CA GLU A 25 3.05 -10.03 7.89
C GLU A 25 3.67 -9.34 9.10
N LYS A 26 4.96 -9.62 9.35
CA LYS A 26 5.73 -8.80 10.26
C LYS A 26 5.87 -7.46 9.58
N HIS A 27 5.25 -6.44 10.17
CA HIS A 27 5.69 -5.06 10.08
C HIS A 27 7.17 -5.03 10.50
N GLY A 28 8.08 -5.36 9.60
CA GLY A 28 9.43 -5.72 10.02
C GLY A 28 10.31 -6.28 8.92
N THR A 29 11.03 -5.36 8.29
CA THR A 29 12.15 -5.55 7.35
C THR A 29 11.81 -6.21 6.02
N ALA A 30 12.17 -5.50 4.93
CA ALA A 30 12.10 -6.01 3.56
C ALA A 30 12.70 -7.42 3.51
N PRO A 31 12.20 -8.33 2.64
CA PRO A 31 12.83 -9.62 2.46
C PRO A 31 14.31 -9.35 2.17
N ALA A 32 15.17 -9.72 3.12
CA ALA A 32 16.61 -9.63 2.98
C ALA A 32 17.06 -10.72 2.00
N SER A 33 16.51 -10.71 0.78
CA SER A 33 17.08 -11.46 -0.31
C SER A 33 18.39 -10.76 -0.63
N LYS A 34 19.45 -11.56 -0.83
CA LYS A 34 20.77 -11.04 -1.21
C LYS A 34 20.74 -10.28 -2.55
N ASP A 35 19.61 -10.33 -3.26
CA ASP A 35 19.36 -9.75 -4.57
C ASP A 35 18.32 -8.59 -4.55
N ALA A 36 17.74 -8.24 -3.38
CA ALA A 36 16.75 -7.17 -3.29
C ALA A 36 17.44 -5.83 -3.55
N ASP A 37 17.11 -5.20 -4.69
CA ASP A 37 17.66 -3.91 -5.06
C ASP A 37 17.16 -2.79 -4.13
N SER A 38 17.88 -1.67 -4.09
CA SER A 38 17.56 -0.55 -3.20
C SER A 38 16.17 0.03 -3.44
N TYR A 39 15.62 -0.12 -4.65
CA TYR A 39 14.25 0.25 -4.98
C TYR A 39 13.25 -0.62 -4.20
N THR A 40 13.37 -1.94 -4.29
CA THR A 40 12.46 -2.89 -3.64
C THR A 40 12.47 -2.72 -2.12
N GLN A 41 13.64 -2.51 -1.52
CA GLN A 41 13.76 -2.28 -0.08
C GLN A 41 13.08 -0.98 0.37
N MET A 42 13.25 0.10 -0.40
CA MET A 42 12.63 1.38 -0.09
C MET A 42 11.10 1.32 -0.25
N LEU A 43 10.63 0.73 -1.35
CA LEU A 43 9.19 0.56 -1.59
C LEU A 43 8.53 -0.28 -0.49
N TYR A 44 9.17 -1.37 -0.05
CA TYR A 44 8.67 -2.18 1.05
C TYR A 44 8.54 -1.37 2.36
N GLY A 45 9.56 -0.57 2.70
CA GLY A 45 9.49 0.30 3.87
C GLY A 45 8.37 1.35 3.78
N MET A 46 8.17 1.92 2.58
CA MET A 46 7.09 2.87 2.32
C MET A 46 5.71 2.21 2.35
N ASN A 47 5.57 0.96 1.89
CA ASN A 47 4.33 0.18 1.99
C ASN A 47 3.96 -0.09 3.46
N ASN A 48 4.91 -0.52 4.30
CA ASN A 48 4.63 -0.73 5.72
C ASN A 48 4.16 0.56 6.40
N GLN A 49 4.81 1.69 6.09
CA GLN A 49 4.37 3.00 6.62
C GLN A 49 2.97 3.40 6.12
N LEU A 50 2.63 3.05 4.88
CA LEU A 50 1.30 3.29 4.34
C LEU A 50 0.25 2.41 5.02
N GLU A 51 0.56 1.14 5.29
CA GLU A 51 -0.31 0.22 6.03
C GLU A 51 -0.56 0.73 7.46
N ASP A 52 0.49 1.15 8.17
CA ASP A 52 0.37 1.76 9.51
C ASP A 52 -0.54 3.00 9.48
N LEU A 53 -0.46 3.82 8.42
CA LEU A 53 -1.32 4.99 8.24
C LEU A 53 -2.77 4.60 7.94
N MET A 54 -2.99 3.54 7.16
CA MET A 54 -4.33 3.03 6.88
C MET A 54 -4.98 2.45 8.14
N GLU A 55 -4.23 1.72 8.96
CA GLU A 55 -4.72 1.21 10.24
C GLU A 55 -5.14 2.35 11.16
N ARG A 56 -4.29 3.38 11.33
CA ARG A 56 -4.64 4.58 12.11
C ARG A 56 -5.86 5.32 11.56
N ALA A 57 -6.01 5.34 10.24
CA ALA A 57 -7.19 5.95 9.61
C ALA A 57 -8.47 5.15 9.90
N GLU A 58 -8.40 3.82 9.94
CA GLU A 58 -9.51 2.96 10.35
C GLU A 58 -9.84 3.09 11.85
N GLU A 59 -8.83 3.24 12.70
CA GLU A 59 -9.03 3.54 14.13
C GLU A 59 -9.69 4.91 14.33
N ALA A 60 -9.24 5.93 13.62
CA ALA A 60 -9.83 7.27 13.67
C ALA A 60 -11.30 7.29 13.22
N LYS A 61 -11.72 6.39 12.33
CA LYS A 61 -13.14 6.22 11.93
C LYS A 61 -14.00 5.59 13.04
N LYS A 62 -13.40 4.73 13.87
CA LYS A 62 -14.11 4.05 14.98
C LYS A 62 -14.20 4.91 16.23
N GLU A 63 -13.26 5.85 16.39
CA GLU A 63 -13.19 6.76 17.52
C GLU A 63 -14.39 7.73 17.54
N LYS A 64 -14.88 8.06 18.74
CA LYS A 64 -16.02 8.97 18.93
C LYS A 64 -15.59 10.33 19.46
N ASN A 65 -14.42 10.40 20.09
CA ASN A 65 -13.89 11.65 20.63
C ASN A 65 -13.36 12.56 19.51
N ARG A 66 -14.03 13.67 19.28
CA ARG A 66 -13.67 14.66 18.26
C ARG A 66 -12.23 15.21 18.40
N ALA A 67 -11.74 15.36 19.63
CA ALA A 67 -10.36 15.80 19.86
C ALA A 67 -9.34 14.71 19.46
N ALA A 68 -9.62 13.45 19.81
CA ALA A 68 -8.78 12.31 19.41
C ALA A 68 -8.77 12.12 17.88
N ILE A 69 -9.92 12.24 17.23
CA ILE A 69 -10.05 12.22 15.76
C ILE A 69 -9.22 13.34 15.12
N ALA A 70 -9.27 14.56 15.68
CA ALA A 70 -8.51 15.69 15.16
C ALA A 70 -6.99 15.47 15.25
N THR A 71 -6.52 14.90 16.36
CA THR A 71 -5.12 14.52 16.57
C THR A 71 -4.69 13.41 15.61
N ALA A 72 -5.46 12.32 15.52
CA ALA A 72 -5.18 11.22 14.60
C ALA A 72 -5.13 11.70 13.14
N ASN A 73 -6.08 12.53 12.72
CA ASN A 73 -6.07 13.13 11.38
C ASN A 73 -4.85 14.05 11.15
N ALA A 74 -4.37 14.77 12.17
CA ALA A 74 -3.14 15.56 12.06
C ALA A 74 -1.90 14.69 11.87
N GLU A 75 -1.84 13.54 12.54
CA GLU A 75 -0.78 12.55 12.36
C GLU A 75 -0.83 11.91 10.98
N ILE A 76 -2.02 11.53 10.51
CA ILE A 76 -2.21 10.97 9.16
C ILE A 76 -1.74 11.98 8.10
N ARG A 77 -2.07 13.27 8.25
CA ARG A 77 -1.57 14.33 7.34
C ARG A 77 -0.05 14.43 7.34
N ARG A 78 0.60 14.34 8.51
CA ARG A 78 2.06 14.35 8.62
C ARG A 78 2.67 13.15 7.91
N GLY A 79 2.12 11.95 8.13
CA GLY A 79 2.56 10.72 7.46
C GLY A 79 2.39 10.75 5.95
N LYS A 80 1.23 11.23 5.45
CA LYS A 80 1.01 11.41 4.01
C LYS A 80 2.04 12.36 3.39
N ASN A 81 2.34 13.48 4.04
CA ASN A 81 3.35 14.43 3.55
C ASN A 81 4.75 13.81 3.53
N TYR A 82 5.11 13.05 4.56
CA TYR A 82 6.39 12.33 4.58
C TYR A 82 6.49 11.34 3.41
N LEU A 83 5.46 10.52 3.16
CA LEU A 83 5.45 9.59 2.02
C LEU A 83 5.54 10.32 0.68
N ARG A 84 4.86 11.46 0.52
CA ARG A 84 4.97 12.32 -0.68
C ARG A 84 6.39 12.86 -0.89
N GLU A 85 7.12 13.18 0.17
CA GLU A 85 8.51 13.64 0.09
C GLU A 85 9.50 12.51 -0.26
N GLU A 86 9.16 11.26 0.06
CA GLU A 86 9.96 10.09 -0.29
C GLU A 86 9.71 9.60 -1.74
N LEU A 87 8.54 9.89 -2.34
CA LEU A 87 8.22 9.52 -3.73
C LEU A 87 9.28 9.96 -4.77
N PRO A 88 9.81 11.20 -4.76
CA PRO A 88 10.87 11.61 -5.68
C PRO A 88 12.16 10.79 -5.55
N LYS A 89 12.49 10.31 -4.34
CA LYS A 89 13.66 9.45 -4.12
C LYS A 89 13.44 8.07 -4.72
N LEU A 90 12.22 7.52 -4.55
CA LEU A 90 11.83 6.27 -5.17
C LEU A 90 11.88 6.35 -6.72
N ARG A 91 11.37 7.45 -7.30
CA ARG A 91 11.46 7.73 -8.75
C ARG A 91 12.91 7.82 -9.25
N LYS A 92 13.81 8.42 -8.46
CA LYS A 92 15.25 8.44 -8.80
C LYS A 92 15.86 7.04 -8.79
N LEU A 93 15.51 6.19 -7.83
CA LEU A 93 15.99 4.80 -7.76
C LEU A 93 15.51 3.97 -8.96
N MET A 94 14.28 4.19 -9.46
CA MET A 94 13.78 3.54 -10.68
C MET A 94 14.53 3.97 -11.94
N SER A 95 14.88 5.25 -12.05
CA SER A 95 15.57 5.80 -13.23
C SER A 95 17.03 5.34 -13.34
N LYS A 96 17.61 4.83 -12.25
CA LYS A 96 19.00 4.38 -12.20
C LYS A 96 19.11 3.07 -12.97
N LYS A 97 19.81 3.08 -14.11
CA LYS A 97 20.13 1.87 -14.86
C LYS A 97 21.07 0.97 -14.05
N SER A 98 20.54 -0.07 -13.41
CA SER A 98 21.31 -1.15 -12.80
C SER A 98 21.39 -2.34 -13.77
N LYS A 99 22.47 -3.14 -13.65
CA LYS A 99 22.59 -4.38 -14.42
C LYS A 99 21.43 -5.31 -14.03
N GLY A 100 20.66 -5.76 -15.01
CA GLY A 100 19.56 -6.73 -14.82
C GLY A 100 18.14 -6.15 -14.85
N VAL A 101 17.97 -4.82 -14.94
CA VAL A 101 16.64 -4.20 -15.08
C VAL A 101 16.31 -4.03 -16.56
N THR A 102 15.31 -4.76 -17.06
CA THR A 102 14.76 -4.61 -18.41
C THR A 102 13.90 -3.35 -18.51
N ASP A 103 13.62 -2.88 -19.73
CA ASP A 103 12.72 -1.74 -19.93
C ASP A 103 11.27 -2.07 -19.51
N GLU A 104 10.86 -3.34 -19.61
CA GLU A 104 9.58 -3.85 -19.09
C GLU A 104 9.50 -3.72 -17.56
N MET A 105 10.52 -4.18 -16.84
CA MET A 105 10.60 -4.02 -15.38
C MET A 105 10.57 -2.54 -14.95
N ARG A 106 11.10 -1.62 -15.77
CA ARG A 106 11.02 -0.18 -15.48
C ARG A 106 9.60 0.35 -15.63
N ALA A 107 8.88 -0.08 -16.66
CA ALA A 107 7.49 0.30 -16.88
C ALA A 107 6.58 -0.22 -15.76
N GLU A 108 6.76 -1.47 -15.33
CA GLU A 108 6.05 -2.04 -14.18
C GLU A 108 6.28 -1.25 -12.90
N ARG A 109 7.54 -0.88 -12.60
CA ARG A 109 7.87 -0.06 -11.43
C ARG A 109 7.25 1.34 -11.52
N GLU A 110 7.22 1.94 -12.71
CA GLU A 110 6.59 3.25 -12.90
C GLU A 110 5.08 3.19 -12.60
N GLN A 111 4.40 2.13 -13.04
CA GLN A 111 3.01 1.88 -12.66
C GLN A 111 2.85 1.64 -11.17
N GLU A 112 3.71 0.82 -10.57
CA GLU A 112 3.67 0.50 -9.15
C GLU A 112 3.79 1.76 -8.28
N VAL A 113 4.67 2.69 -8.67
CA VAL A 113 4.80 3.99 -8.00
C VAL A 113 3.58 4.88 -8.24
N ALA A 114 2.98 4.87 -9.42
CA ALA A 114 1.74 5.61 -9.70
C ALA A 114 0.56 5.07 -8.87
N ASP A 115 0.45 3.74 -8.75
CA ASP A 115 -0.54 3.08 -7.91
C ASP A 115 -0.30 3.38 -6.43
N PHE A 116 0.96 3.41 -5.99
CA PHE A 116 1.33 3.77 -4.62
C PHE A 116 0.98 5.23 -4.29
N GLU A 117 1.27 6.16 -5.20
CA GLU A 117 0.88 7.57 -5.07
C GLU A 117 -0.65 7.72 -4.98
N TYR A 118 -1.39 7.00 -5.81
CA TYR A 118 -2.85 6.94 -5.73
C TYR A 118 -3.34 6.42 -4.37
N LYS A 119 -2.74 5.34 -3.86
CA LYS A 119 -3.09 4.78 -2.54
C LYS A 119 -2.85 5.78 -1.41
N ILE A 120 -1.73 6.52 -1.42
CA ILE A 120 -1.46 7.59 -0.44
C ILE A 120 -2.59 8.61 -0.45
N GLU A 121 -3.01 9.06 -1.62
CA GLU A 121 -4.06 10.07 -1.74
C GLU A 121 -5.44 9.56 -1.31
N CYS A 122 -5.70 8.26 -1.47
CA CYS A 122 -6.93 7.61 -1.01
C CYS A 122 -7.04 7.49 0.52
N VAL A 123 -5.93 7.62 1.27
CA VAL A 123 -5.98 7.56 2.74
C VAL A 123 -6.79 8.74 3.28
N PRO A 124 -7.86 8.49 4.06
CA PRO A 124 -8.71 9.54 4.59
C PRO A 124 -7.99 10.27 5.73
N ASP A 125 -7.79 11.57 5.56
CA ASP A 125 -7.05 12.43 6.49
C ASP A 125 -7.94 13.53 7.12
N GLY A 126 -9.25 13.41 6.90
CA GLY A 126 -10.28 14.35 7.36
C GLY A 126 -10.35 15.66 6.59
N VAL A 127 -9.53 15.86 5.55
CA VAL A 127 -9.47 17.11 4.76
C VAL A 127 -9.64 16.86 3.26
N THR A 128 -9.09 15.76 2.74
CA THR A 128 -9.26 15.37 1.33
C THR A 128 -10.69 14.87 1.09
N LYS A 129 -11.47 15.65 0.33
CA LYS A 129 -12.89 15.36 0.06
C LYS A 129 -13.12 14.35 -1.06
N ALA A 130 -12.15 14.15 -1.95
CA ALA A 130 -12.25 13.21 -3.05
C ALA A 130 -10.87 12.62 -3.37
N PRO A 131 -10.76 11.29 -3.58
CA PRO A 131 -9.56 10.68 -4.11
C PRO A 131 -9.32 11.16 -5.56
N PRO A 132 -8.06 11.34 -5.99
CA PRO A 132 -7.73 11.68 -7.37
C PRO A 132 -8.17 10.55 -8.33
N PRO A 133 -8.28 10.80 -9.64
CA PRO A 133 -8.54 9.72 -10.59
C PRO A 133 -7.43 8.66 -10.54
N PRO A 134 -7.77 7.36 -10.67
CA PRO A 134 -6.78 6.30 -10.68
C PRO A 134 -5.83 6.47 -11.87
N PRO A 135 -4.55 6.09 -11.72
CA PRO A 135 -3.58 6.19 -12.80
C PRO A 135 -3.99 5.30 -13.98
N PRO A 136 -3.69 5.72 -15.23
CA PRO A 136 -3.94 4.90 -16.40
C PRO A 136 -3.14 3.61 -16.30
N ARG A 137 -3.84 2.47 -16.30
CA ARG A 137 -3.20 1.16 -16.42
C ARG A 137 -2.62 1.04 -17.83
N LEU A 138 -1.38 0.57 -17.96
CA LEU A 138 -0.84 0.03 -19.20
C LEU A 138 -1.86 -0.97 -19.70
N SER A 139 -2.50 -0.59 -20.80
CA SER A 139 -3.40 -1.44 -21.55
C SER A 139 -2.70 -2.77 -21.77
N GLU A 140 -3.24 -3.86 -21.19
CA GLU A 140 -3.07 -5.15 -21.86
C GLU A 140 -3.53 -4.93 -23.30
N GLY A 141 -2.68 -5.30 -24.25
CA GLY A 141 -2.77 -4.85 -25.63
C GLY A 141 -4.19 -4.94 -26.18
N GLY A 142 -4.61 -3.87 -26.87
CA GLY A 142 -5.73 -3.94 -27.78
C GLY A 142 -5.47 -5.00 -28.84
N GLY A 143 -5.91 -6.22 -28.58
CA GLY A 143 -6.08 -7.27 -29.56
C GLY A 143 -7.47 -7.15 -30.16
N GLY A 144 -7.54 -6.54 -31.33
CA GLY A 144 -8.73 -6.43 -32.19
C GLY A 144 -8.31 -6.08 -33.60
#